data_AF-A0A2W2ETF5-F1
#
_entry.id   AF-A0A2W2ETF5-F1
#
_cell.length_a   1.000
_cell.length_b   1.000
_cell.length_c   1.000
_cell.angle_alpha   90.00
_cell.angle_beta   90.00
_cell.angle_gamma   90.00
#
_symmetry.space_group_name_H-M   'P 1'
#
loop_
_entity.id
_entity.type
_entity.pdbx_description
1 polymer ?
#
loop_
_entity_poly.entity_id
_entity_poly.type
_entity_poly.pdbx_seq_one_letter_code
_entity_poly.pdbx_strand_id
1 'polypeptide(L)'
;MAAARACGDPLLISAALDAPGTLALRAGRFREAHDVARERLGLVERMDRRHPAAAAEILDAFHNAWLCAFAAGDLCAAMSTAERIVGDELLGTHPYRVAGKLIPPLVLLGRLDEAIEHAEPMWRAWRRSGMPIAAWLSPAASAVALACGLRGDRAAYRLWRARAERALGRGGPAPASDAMIFAAFVDARLAAVTGAAEDAPALVARAFAGSPTAWSAAYARAAAAELAVVAGLPDADRHLAAAAETAGENDWAAACLARARAVAGE
;
A
#
# COMPACT_ATOMS: atom_id res chain seq x y z
N MET A 1 -13.84 -23.78 -9.43
CA MET A 1 -14.87 -22.73 -9.29
C MET A 1 -16.30 -23.28 -9.35
N ALA A 2 -16.77 -23.85 -10.47
CA ALA A 2 -18.15 -24.33 -10.62
C ALA A 2 -18.57 -25.36 -9.54
N ALA A 3 -17.70 -26.33 -9.24
CA ALA A 3 -17.96 -27.32 -8.19
C ALA A 3 -18.06 -26.71 -6.77
N ALA A 4 -17.24 -25.72 -6.45
CA ALA A 4 -17.29 -25.03 -5.15
C ALA A 4 -18.60 -24.23 -4.99
N ARG A 5 -19.03 -23.52 -6.05
CA ARG A 5 -20.32 -22.81 -6.05
C ARG A 5 -21.50 -23.77 -5.92
N ALA A 6 -21.45 -24.94 -6.57
CA ALA A 6 -22.49 -25.96 -6.47
C ALA A 6 -22.63 -26.55 -5.05
N CYS A 7 -21.54 -26.62 -4.28
CA CYS A 7 -21.56 -27.07 -2.89
C CYS A 7 -22.17 -26.02 -1.93
N GLY A 8 -22.15 -24.73 -2.29
CA GLY A 8 -22.72 -23.65 -1.50
C GLY A 8 -21.94 -23.29 -0.22
N ASP A 9 -20.85 -24.01 0.06
CA ASP A 9 -19.97 -23.78 1.22
C ASP A 9 -19.16 -22.48 1.03
N PRO A 10 -19.35 -21.46 1.89
CA PRO A 10 -18.64 -20.19 1.78
C PRO A 10 -17.11 -20.34 1.90
N LEU A 11 -16.61 -21.29 2.70
CA LEU A 11 -15.18 -21.54 2.86
C LEU A 11 -14.58 -22.05 1.54
N LEU A 12 -15.21 -23.07 0.93
CA LEU A 12 -14.73 -23.64 -0.33
C LEU A 12 -14.84 -22.65 -1.49
N ILE A 13 -15.88 -21.81 -1.51
CA ILE A 13 -16.03 -20.76 -2.53
C ILE A 13 -14.91 -19.72 -2.37
N SER A 14 -14.66 -19.24 -1.14
CA SER A 14 -13.61 -18.26 -0.88
C SER A 14 -12.22 -18.80 -1.23
N ALA A 15 -11.90 -20.03 -0.82
CA ALA A 15 -10.64 -20.69 -1.16
C ALA A 15 -10.48 -20.89 -2.68
N ALA A 16 -11.57 -21.20 -3.40
CA ALA A 16 -11.53 -21.34 -4.85
C ALA A 16 -11.32 -20.00 -5.59
N LEU A 17 -11.69 -18.88 -4.98
CA LEU A 17 -11.50 -17.52 -5.50
C LEU A 17 -10.07 -17.00 -5.26
N ASP A 18 -9.34 -17.54 -4.29
CA ASP A 18 -8.00 -17.07 -3.93
C ASP A 18 -6.99 -17.16 -5.09
N ALA A 19 -6.93 -18.31 -5.77
CA ALA A 19 -6.01 -18.54 -6.88
C ALA A 19 -6.20 -17.54 -8.05
N PRO A 20 -7.40 -17.35 -8.63
CA PRO A 20 -7.59 -16.36 -9.69
C PRO A 20 -7.35 -14.92 -9.21
N GLY A 21 -7.73 -14.58 -7.97
CA GLY A 21 -7.45 -13.26 -7.39
C GLY A 21 -5.94 -12.98 -7.26
N THR A 22 -5.18 -13.96 -6.76
CA THR A 22 -3.72 -13.87 -6.65
C THR A 22 -3.05 -13.74 -8.02
N LEU A 23 -3.53 -14.48 -9.03
CA LEU A 23 -3.03 -14.36 -10.41
C LEU A 23 -3.31 -12.97 -11.00
N ALA A 24 -4.51 -12.43 -10.79
CA ALA A 24 -4.84 -11.06 -11.21
C ALA A 24 -3.92 -10.03 -10.53
N LEU A 25 -3.73 -10.13 -9.22
CA LEU A 25 -2.85 -9.25 -8.46
C LEU A 25 -1.41 -9.27 -8.99
N ARG A 26 -0.83 -10.46 -9.20
CA ARG A 26 0.54 -10.62 -9.74
C ARG A 26 0.70 -10.09 -11.16
N ALA A 27 -0.37 -10.16 -11.95
CA ALA A 27 -0.40 -9.62 -13.31
C ALA A 27 -0.62 -8.10 -13.35
N GLY A 28 -0.76 -7.43 -12.21
CA GLY A 28 -1.06 -6.00 -12.14
C GLY A 28 -2.52 -5.65 -12.49
N ARG A 29 -3.41 -6.63 -12.61
CA ARG A 29 -4.85 -6.44 -12.87
C ARG A 29 -5.57 -6.16 -11.55
N PHE A 30 -5.25 -5.02 -10.93
CA PHE A 30 -5.64 -4.70 -9.56
C PHE A 30 -7.15 -4.53 -9.41
N ARG A 31 -7.86 -4.03 -10.42
CA ARG A 31 -9.33 -3.91 -10.38
C ARG A 31 -10.00 -5.29 -10.32
N GLU A 32 -9.57 -6.22 -11.17
CA GLU A 32 -10.04 -7.62 -11.16
C GLU A 32 -9.72 -8.31 -9.82
N ALA A 33 -8.50 -8.12 -9.30
CA ALA A 33 -8.12 -8.66 -7.99
C ALA A 33 -8.99 -8.08 -6.86
N HIS A 34 -9.28 -6.78 -6.91
CA HIS A 34 -10.16 -6.11 -5.94
C HIS A 34 -11.59 -6.65 -5.98
N ASP A 35 -12.14 -6.90 -7.17
CA ASP A 35 -13.47 -7.47 -7.34
C ASP A 35 -13.58 -8.87 -6.72
N VAL A 36 -12.58 -9.72 -6.99
CA VAL A 36 -12.49 -11.07 -6.41
C VAL A 36 -12.34 -11.00 -4.89
N ALA A 37 -11.48 -10.11 -4.37
CA ALA A 37 -11.26 -9.96 -2.94
C ALA A 37 -12.51 -9.45 -2.21
N ARG A 38 -13.29 -8.57 -2.84
CA ARG A 38 -14.58 -8.10 -2.33
C ARG A 38 -15.63 -9.20 -2.30
N GLU A 39 -15.68 -10.07 -3.31
CA GLU A 39 -16.54 -11.27 -3.28
C GLU A 39 -16.17 -12.18 -2.11
N ARG A 40 -14.87 -12.45 -1.91
CA ARG A 40 -14.37 -13.25 -0.78
C ARG A 40 -14.73 -12.63 0.57
N LEU A 41 -14.55 -11.31 0.72
CA LEU A 41 -14.91 -10.60 1.96
C LEU A 41 -16.42 -10.67 2.26
N GLY A 42 -17.27 -10.74 1.24
CA GLY A 42 -18.72 -10.93 1.40
C GLY A 42 -19.13 -12.31 1.91
N LEU A 43 -18.23 -13.30 1.86
CA LEU A 43 -18.49 -14.67 2.34
C LEU A 43 -18.14 -14.86 3.82
N VAL A 44 -17.34 -13.97 4.40
CA VAL A 44 -16.77 -14.09 5.76
C VAL A 44 -17.85 -14.28 6.83
N GLU A 45 -18.96 -13.54 6.76
CA GLU A 45 -20.04 -13.62 7.76
C GLU A 45 -20.76 -14.98 7.77
N ARG A 46 -20.59 -15.79 6.72
CA ARG A 46 -21.19 -17.12 6.61
C ARG A 46 -20.25 -18.23 7.10
N MET A 47 -19.01 -17.91 7.45
CA MET A 47 -18.01 -18.90 7.86
C MET A 47 -18.02 -19.13 9.38
N ASP A 48 -17.82 -20.37 9.81
CA ASP A 48 -17.66 -20.67 11.24
C ASP A 48 -16.29 -20.21 11.74
N ARG A 49 -16.25 -19.07 12.43
CA ARG A 49 -15.03 -18.47 12.98
C ARG A 49 -14.29 -19.35 13.99
N ARG A 50 -14.97 -20.35 14.57
CA ARG A 50 -14.36 -21.30 15.52
C ARG A 50 -13.64 -22.44 14.81
N HIS A 51 -13.93 -22.67 13.53
CA HIS A 51 -13.26 -23.68 12.74
C HIS A 51 -11.88 -23.17 12.28
N PRO A 52 -10.76 -23.85 12.58
CA PRO A 52 -9.41 -23.34 12.29
C PRO A 52 -9.16 -22.97 10.82
N ALA A 53 -9.67 -23.77 9.88
CA ALA A 53 -9.52 -23.46 8.45
C ALA A 53 -10.30 -22.21 8.03
N ALA A 54 -11.47 -21.98 8.64
CA ALA A 54 -12.26 -20.79 8.38
C ALA A 54 -11.63 -19.56 9.03
N ALA A 55 -11.08 -19.67 10.24
CA ALA A 55 -10.34 -18.58 10.87
C ALA A 55 -9.13 -18.13 10.02
N ALA A 56 -8.40 -19.08 9.44
CA ALA A 56 -7.31 -18.78 8.50
C ALA A 56 -7.82 -18.08 7.23
N GLU A 57 -8.88 -18.61 6.62
CA GLU A 57 -9.51 -18.03 5.43
C GLU A 57 -10.04 -16.61 5.66
N ILE A 58 -10.65 -16.35 6.82
CA ILE A 58 -11.15 -15.03 7.19
C ILE A 58 -9.99 -14.03 7.28
N LEU A 59 -8.91 -14.40 7.95
CA LEU A 59 -7.72 -13.54 8.07
C LEU A 59 -7.15 -13.21 6.69
N ASP A 60 -7.05 -14.20 5.82
CA ASP A 60 -6.57 -14.02 4.45
C ASP A 60 -7.51 -13.16 3.61
N ALA A 61 -8.82 -13.40 3.65
CA ALA A 61 -9.82 -12.63 2.92
C ALA A 61 -9.79 -11.14 3.31
N PHE A 62 -9.66 -10.81 4.59
CA PHE A 62 -9.51 -9.42 5.06
C PHE A 62 -8.18 -8.80 4.60
N HIS A 63 -7.08 -9.57 4.64
CA HIS A 63 -5.80 -9.08 4.14
C HIS A 63 -5.87 -8.75 2.65
N ASN A 64 -6.41 -9.66 1.84
CA ASN A 64 -6.53 -9.52 0.40
C ASN A 64 -7.49 -8.40 0.01
N ALA A 65 -8.62 -8.26 0.69
CA ALA A 65 -9.55 -7.15 0.45
C ALA A 65 -8.87 -5.80 0.68
N TRP A 66 -8.15 -5.65 1.81
CA TRP A 66 -7.39 -4.43 2.08
C TRP A 66 -6.31 -4.17 1.04
N LEU A 67 -5.48 -5.18 0.73
CA LEU A 67 -4.35 -5.03 -0.19
C LEU A 67 -4.82 -4.73 -1.61
N CYS A 68 -5.84 -5.41 -2.11
CA CYS A 68 -6.33 -5.21 -3.47
C CYS A 68 -7.02 -3.85 -3.62
N ALA A 69 -7.80 -3.40 -2.64
CA ALA A 69 -8.35 -2.04 -2.64
C ALA A 69 -7.23 -0.99 -2.65
N PHE A 70 -6.21 -1.17 -1.81
CA PHE A 70 -5.06 -0.27 -1.73
C PHE A 70 -4.24 -0.27 -3.03
N ALA A 71 -3.99 -1.43 -3.62
CA ALA A 71 -3.31 -1.57 -4.92
C ALA A 71 -4.09 -0.92 -6.06
N ALA A 72 -5.43 -1.01 -6.01
CA ALA A 72 -6.34 -0.38 -6.97
C ALA A 72 -6.51 1.13 -6.78
N GLY A 73 -5.90 1.74 -5.76
CA GLY A 73 -6.06 3.16 -5.46
C GLY A 73 -7.39 3.53 -4.81
N ASP A 74 -8.23 2.55 -4.46
CA ASP A 74 -9.49 2.77 -3.73
C ASP A 74 -9.20 2.90 -2.23
N LEU A 75 -8.73 4.10 -1.85
CA LEU A 75 -8.33 4.40 -0.49
C LEU A 75 -9.50 4.35 0.51
N CYS A 76 -10.72 4.65 0.04
CA CYS A 76 -11.92 4.58 0.87
C CYS A 76 -12.29 3.13 1.21
N ALA A 77 -12.27 2.23 0.22
CA ALA A 77 -12.50 0.80 0.47
C ALA A 77 -11.37 0.17 1.31
N ALA A 78 -10.12 0.56 1.07
CA ALA A 78 -8.99 0.14 1.90
C ALA A 78 -9.16 0.59 3.36
N MET A 79 -9.58 1.85 3.58
CA MET A 79 -9.83 2.39 4.92
C MET A 79 -10.98 1.67 5.61
N SER A 80 -12.13 1.52 4.93
CA SER A 80 -13.28 0.79 5.47
C SER A 80 -12.93 -0.64 5.88
N THR A 81 -12.11 -1.33 5.07
CA THR A 81 -11.63 -2.68 5.42
C THR A 81 -10.70 -2.65 6.63
N ALA A 82 -9.80 -1.66 6.73
CA ALA A 82 -8.93 -1.51 7.88
C ALA A 82 -9.71 -1.23 9.17
N GLU A 83 -10.74 -0.39 9.13
CA GLU A 83 -11.63 -0.11 10.26
C GLU A 83 -12.39 -1.36 10.72
N ARG A 84 -12.87 -2.20 9.79
CA ARG A 84 -13.45 -3.50 10.12
C ARG A 84 -12.45 -4.42 10.82
N ILE A 85 -11.19 -4.44 10.38
CA ILE A 85 -10.12 -5.22 11.00
C ILE A 85 -9.82 -4.75 12.43
N VAL A 86 -9.90 -3.44 12.69
CA VAL A 86 -9.74 -2.87 14.05
C VAL A 86 -10.83 -3.38 14.99
N GLY A 87 -12.08 -3.38 14.52
CA GLY A 87 -13.24 -3.78 15.32
C GLY A 87 -13.43 -5.30 15.46
N ASP A 88 -12.65 -6.10 14.73
CA ASP A 88 -12.81 -7.55 14.71
C ASP A 88 -12.03 -8.23 15.85
N GLU A 89 -12.69 -9.10 16.62
CA GLU A 89 -12.12 -9.76 17.80
C GLU A 89 -10.91 -10.65 17.49
N LEU A 90 -10.88 -11.27 16.30
CA LEU A 90 -9.82 -12.18 15.86
C LEU A 90 -8.64 -11.41 15.24
N LEU A 91 -8.94 -10.38 14.46
CA LEU A 91 -7.93 -9.66 13.67
C LEU A 91 -7.32 -8.49 14.44
N GLY A 92 -8.11 -7.88 15.34
CA GLY A 92 -7.75 -6.73 16.17
C GLY A 92 -6.71 -7.05 17.26
N THR A 93 -6.51 -8.33 17.59
CA THR A 93 -5.73 -8.77 18.76
C THR A 93 -4.23 -8.45 18.68
N HIS A 94 -3.69 -8.16 17.49
CA HIS A 94 -2.27 -7.87 17.28
C HIS A 94 -2.06 -6.41 16.84
N PRO A 95 -1.75 -5.48 17.77
CA PRO A 95 -1.82 -4.04 17.52
C PRO A 95 -1.00 -3.56 16.31
N TYR A 96 0.19 -4.14 16.08
CA TYR A 96 1.04 -3.74 14.96
C TYR A 96 0.56 -4.26 13.59
N ARG A 97 -0.27 -5.33 13.56
CA ARG A 97 -0.85 -5.86 12.31
C ARG A 97 -2.01 -5.00 11.81
N VAL A 98 -2.78 -4.46 12.75
CA VAL A 98 -3.91 -3.56 12.48
C VAL A 98 -3.39 -2.20 12.03
N ALA A 99 -2.46 -1.61 12.79
CA ALA A 99 -1.85 -0.33 12.43
C ALA A 99 -1.16 -0.36 11.06
N GLY A 100 -0.58 -1.52 10.68
CA GLY A 100 -0.01 -1.72 9.35
C GLY A 100 -0.99 -1.52 8.19
N LYS A 101 -2.29 -1.71 8.44
CA LYS A 101 -3.38 -1.53 7.47
C LYS A 101 -4.05 -0.16 7.56
N LEU A 102 -4.12 0.42 8.76
CA LEU A 102 -4.71 1.75 8.97
C LEU A 102 -3.82 2.90 8.49
N ILE A 103 -2.53 2.84 8.81
CA ILE A 103 -1.64 4.01 8.64
C ILE A 103 -1.50 4.42 7.16
N PRO A 104 -1.21 3.52 6.21
CA PRO A 104 -1.06 3.92 4.80
C PRO A 104 -2.28 4.66 4.22
N PRO A 105 -3.53 4.16 4.30
CA PRO A 105 -4.69 4.90 3.79
C PRO A 105 -4.96 6.19 4.57
N LEU A 106 -4.76 6.24 5.90
CA LEU A 106 -4.89 7.49 6.66
C LEU A 106 -3.99 8.61 6.09
N VAL A 107 -2.73 8.29 5.82
CA VAL A 107 -1.77 9.26 5.26
C VAL A 107 -2.18 9.70 3.86
N LEU A 108 -2.57 8.77 2.98
CA LEU A 108 -2.95 9.11 1.61
C LEU A 108 -4.29 9.86 1.52
N LEU A 109 -5.18 9.68 2.51
CA LEU A 109 -6.41 10.46 2.68
C LEU A 109 -6.18 11.81 3.39
N GLY A 110 -4.94 12.14 3.76
CA GLY A 110 -4.59 13.41 4.43
C GLY A 110 -4.88 13.46 5.93
N ARG A 111 -5.28 12.35 6.55
CA ARG A 111 -5.52 12.22 8.01
C ARG A 111 -4.21 11.99 8.76
N LEU A 112 -3.28 12.96 8.65
CA LEU A 112 -1.88 12.80 9.08
C LEU A 112 -1.72 12.64 10.59
N ASP A 113 -2.45 13.42 11.39
CA ASP A 113 -2.33 13.40 12.84
C ASP A 113 -2.78 12.06 13.42
N GLU A 114 -3.92 11.56 12.95
CA GLU A 114 -4.44 10.24 13.30
C GLU A 114 -3.47 9.11 12.89
N ALA A 115 -2.85 9.20 11.72
CA ALA A 115 -1.82 8.23 11.32
C ALA A 115 -0.62 8.21 12.29
N ILE A 116 -0.19 9.39 12.77
CA ILE A 116 0.92 9.54 13.71
C ILE A 116 0.56 8.99 15.09
N GLU A 117 -0.69 9.14 15.54
CA GLU A 117 -1.18 8.57 16.81
C GLU A 117 -1.01 7.04 16.86
N HIS A 118 -1.20 6.35 15.74
CA HIS A 118 -1.01 4.90 15.65
C HIS A 118 0.46 4.45 15.55
N ALA A 119 1.37 5.35 15.18
CA ALA A 119 2.72 5.00 14.79
C ALA A 119 3.55 4.42 15.96
N GLU A 120 3.67 5.17 17.05
CA GLU A 120 4.50 4.73 18.18
C GLU A 120 3.92 3.50 18.92
N PRO A 121 2.59 3.37 19.15
CA PRO A 121 1.99 2.13 19.62
C PRO A 121 2.30 0.92 18.74
N MET A 122 2.20 1.06 17.41
CA MET A 122 2.56 0.02 16.44
C MET A 122 4.02 -0.41 16.60
N TRP A 123 4.95 0.55 16.63
CA TRP A 123 6.38 0.27 16.74
C TRP A 123 6.74 -0.40 18.06
N ARG A 124 6.18 0.07 19.18
CA ARG A 124 6.40 -0.53 20.50
C ARG A 124 5.84 -1.95 20.57
N ALA A 125 4.67 -2.20 20.01
CA ALA A 125 4.07 -3.53 19.98
C ALA A 125 4.95 -4.52 19.20
N TRP A 126 5.41 -4.15 18.01
CA TRP A 126 6.33 -4.98 17.21
C TRP A 126 7.66 -5.25 17.95
N ARG A 127 8.22 -4.23 18.63
CA ARG A 127 9.43 -4.41 19.45
C ARG A 127 9.23 -5.39 20.60
N ARG A 128 8.11 -5.31 21.32
CA ARG A 128 7.79 -6.25 22.40
C ARG A 128 7.61 -7.68 21.91
N SER A 129 7.22 -7.87 20.65
CA SER A 129 7.13 -9.20 20.02
C SER A 129 8.48 -9.80 19.61
N GLY A 130 9.61 -9.22 20.03
CA GLY A 130 10.95 -9.73 19.70
C GLY A 130 11.47 -9.29 18.34
N MET A 131 10.83 -8.29 17.71
CA MET A 131 11.25 -7.71 16.42
C MET A 131 11.42 -8.75 15.29
N PRO A 132 10.41 -9.61 15.05
CA PRO A 132 10.47 -10.53 13.91
C PRO A 132 10.57 -9.74 12.61
N ILE A 133 11.18 -10.33 11.57
CA ILE A 133 11.15 -9.75 10.23
C ILE A 133 9.68 -9.55 9.84
N ALA A 134 9.33 -8.32 9.51
CA ALA A 134 7.95 -7.90 9.28
C ALA A 134 7.93 -6.97 8.08
N ALA A 135 8.12 -7.53 6.88
CA ALA A 135 8.17 -6.73 5.65
C ALA A 135 6.91 -5.87 5.45
N TRP A 136 5.75 -6.35 5.91
CA TRP A 136 4.48 -5.61 5.91
C TRP A 136 4.45 -4.38 6.84
N LEU A 137 5.36 -4.27 7.80
CA LEU A 137 5.49 -3.10 8.66
C LEU A 137 6.23 -1.95 7.97
N SER A 138 7.03 -2.27 6.94
CA SER A 138 7.83 -1.29 6.21
C SER A 138 6.95 -0.24 5.51
N PRO A 139 5.91 -0.59 4.72
CA PRO A 139 5.01 0.41 4.13
C PRO A 139 4.35 1.33 5.15
N ALA A 140 3.92 0.80 6.30
CA ALA A 140 3.31 1.61 7.35
C ALA A 140 4.31 2.59 7.96
N ALA A 141 5.52 2.15 8.31
CA ALA A 141 6.57 3.04 8.80
C ALA A 141 6.99 4.09 7.77
N SER A 142 7.04 3.73 6.48
CA SER A 142 7.27 4.67 5.38
C SER A 142 6.14 5.70 5.27
N ALA A 143 4.87 5.29 5.41
CA ALA A 143 3.74 6.21 5.42
C ALA A 143 3.80 7.19 6.62
N VAL A 144 4.20 6.73 7.81
CA VAL A 144 4.44 7.64 8.95
C VAL A 144 5.54 8.64 8.62
N ALA A 145 6.64 8.19 7.98
CA ALA A 145 7.68 9.10 7.54
C ALA A 145 7.10 10.20 6.64
N LEU A 146 6.31 9.83 5.62
CA LEU A 146 5.63 10.79 4.76
C LEU A 146 4.78 11.79 5.57
N ALA A 147 3.96 11.33 6.51
CA ALA A 147 3.15 12.20 7.35
C ALA A 147 3.98 13.21 8.15
N CYS A 148 5.07 12.74 8.78
CA CYS A 148 6.01 13.62 9.50
C CYS A 148 6.66 14.65 8.56
N GLY A 149 7.10 14.21 7.38
CA GLY A 149 7.71 15.07 6.38
C GLY A 149 6.77 16.16 5.86
N LEU A 150 5.51 15.81 5.57
CA LEU A 150 4.47 16.75 5.16
C LEU A 150 4.13 17.78 6.24
N ARG A 151 4.30 17.42 7.52
CA ARG A 151 4.20 18.35 8.66
C ARG A 151 5.46 19.20 8.90
N GLY A 152 6.50 19.02 8.11
CA GLY A 152 7.78 19.72 8.26
C GLY A 152 8.72 19.13 9.32
N ASP A 153 8.36 18.01 9.96
CA ASP A 153 9.23 17.34 10.95
C ASP A 153 10.24 16.43 10.26
N ARG A 154 11.36 17.03 9.84
CA ARG A 154 12.48 16.33 9.19
C ARG A 154 13.15 15.30 10.09
N ALA A 155 13.14 15.50 11.41
CA ALA A 155 13.78 14.58 12.34
C ALA A 155 12.94 13.29 12.46
N ALA A 156 11.63 13.43 12.65
CA ALA A 156 10.72 12.30 12.68
C ALA A 156 10.63 11.59 11.32
N TYR A 157 10.66 12.33 10.20
CA TYR A 157 10.78 11.75 8.85
C TYR A 157 11.95 10.75 8.75
N ARG A 158 13.17 11.20 9.11
CA ARG A 158 14.37 10.36 9.04
C ARG A 158 14.30 9.16 9.98
N LEU A 159 13.77 9.36 11.19
CA LEU A 159 13.58 8.29 12.16
C LEU A 159 12.67 7.19 11.61
N TRP A 160 11.49 7.56 11.09
CA TRP A 160 10.51 6.61 10.61
C TRP A 160 10.95 5.91 9.33
N ARG A 161 11.69 6.60 8.46
CA ARG A 161 12.36 5.98 7.32
C ARG A 161 13.34 4.89 7.75
N ALA A 162 14.22 5.17 8.70
CA ALA A 162 15.16 4.16 9.23
C ALA A 162 14.44 3.00 9.92
N ARG A 163 13.29 3.25 10.55
CA ARG A 163 12.43 2.20 11.11
C ARG A 163 11.81 1.31 10.03
N ALA A 164 11.40 1.88 8.90
CA ALA A 164 10.87 1.13 7.76
C ALA A 164 11.91 0.18 7.16
N GLU A 165 13.16 0.62 7.03
CA GLU A 165 14.29 -0.22 6.60
C GLU A 165 14.56 -1.34 7.61
N ARG A 166 14.58 -1.00 8.91
CA ARG A 166 14.82 -1.98 9.99
C ARG A 166 13.78 -3.10 10.04
N ALA A 167 12.53 -2.82 9.66
CA ALA A 167 11.47 -3.82 9.61
C ALA A 167 11.73 -4.94 8.58
N LEU A 168 12.59 -4.68 7.59
CA LEU A 168 12.93 -5.62 6.52
C LEU A 168 14.03 -6.62 6.92
N GLY A 169 14.62 -6.49 8.12
CA GLY A 169 15.65 -7.40 8.63
C GLY A 169 17.08 -7.05 8.21
N ARG A 170 18.04 -7.88 8.66
CA ARG A 170 19.47 -7.74 8.29
C ARG A 170 19.71 -8.32 6.89
N GLY A 171 20.38 -7.57 6.03
CA GLY A 171 20.66 -7.95 4.64
C GLY A 171 20.05 -7.00 3.61
N GLY A 172 18.99 -6.27 4.00
CA GLY A 172 18.26 -5.36 3.13
C GLY A 172 17.55 -6.12 1.99
N PRO A 173 16.29 -5.82 1.67
CA PRO A 173 15.70 -6.41 0.48
C PRO A 173 16.35 -5.80 -0.75
N ALA A 174 16.33 -6.52 -1.88
CA ALA A 174 16.82 -5.96 -3.14
C ALA A 174 16.15 -4.59 -3.41
N PRO A 175 16.89 -3.61 -3.98
CA PRO A 175 16.35 -2.27 -4.27
C PRO A 175 15.03 -2.28 -5.07
N ALA A 176 14.78 -3.34 -5.84
CA ALA A 176 13.60 -3.56 -6.67
C ALA A 176 12.45 -4.34 -5.98
N SER A 177 12.51 -4.57 -4.66
CA SER A 177 11.41 -5.22 -3.93
C SER A 177 10.24 -4.28 -3.69
N ASP A 178 9.01 -4.81 -3.64
CA ASP A 178 7.77 -4.02 -3.43
C ASP A 178 7.81 -3.07 -2.22
N ALA A 179 8.49 -3.49 -1.14
CA ALA A 179 8.67 -2.66 0.05
C ALA A 179 9.58 -1.46 -0.19
N MET A 180 10.64 -1.64 -1.00
CA MET A 180 11.51 -0.53 -1.43
C MET A 180 10.82 0.40 -2.42
N ILE A 181 9.89 -0.12 -3.23
CA ILE A 181 9.08 0.69 -4.15
C ILE A 181 8.13 1.62 -3.36
N PHE A 182 7.50 1.17 -2.27
CA PHE A 182 6.67 2.06 -1.46
C PHE A 182 7.50 3.14 -0.72
N ALA A 183 8.73 2.82 -0.29
CA ALA A 183 9.64 3.82 0.25
C ALA A 183 10.08 4.85 -0.81
N ALA A 184 10.29 4.42 -2.06
CA ALA A 184 10.59 5.32 -3.18
C ALA A 184 9.39 6.24 -3.52
N PHE A 185 8.16 5.73 -3.42
CA PHE A 185 6.95 6.56 -3.47
C PHE A 185 6.99 7.69 -2.43
N VAL A 186 7.29 7.37 -1.16
CA VAL A 186 7.32 8.36 -0.07
C VAL A 186 8.35 9.46 -0.34
N ASP A 187 9.54 9.09 -0.81
CA ASP A 187 10.58 10.05 -1.20
C ASP A 187 10.09 11.00 -2.29
N ALA A 188 9.61 10.43 -3.40
CA ALA A 188 9.21 11.20 -4.56
C ALA A 188 8.03 12.12 -4.21
N ARG A 189 7.05 11.62 -3.44
CA ARG A 189 5.87 12.39 -3.04
C ARG A 189 6.24 13.55 -2.13
N LEU A 190 7.10 13.33 -1.14
CA LEU A 190 7.55 14.40 -0.25
C LEU A 190 8.33 15.47 -1.02
N ALA A 191 9.23 15.06 -1.92
CA ALA A 191 10.00 15.97 -2.74
C ALA A 191 9.10 16.81 -3.68
N ALA A 192 8.11 16.17 -4.33
CA ALA A 192 7.16 16.85 -5.20
C ALA A 192 6.36 17.92 -4.44
N VAL A 193 5.86 17.59 -3.24
CA VAL A 193 5.05 18.53 -2.43
C VAL A 193 5.89 19.68 -1.86
N THR A 194 7.15 19.42 -1.52
CA THR A 194 8.03 20.42 -0.89
C THR A 194 8.86 21.23 -1.90
N GLY A 195 8.77 20.91 -3.18
CA GLY A 195 9.59 21.53 -4.23
C GLY A 195 11.08 21.22 -4.12
N ALA A 196 11.45 20.12 -3.44
CA ALA A 196 12.85 19.75 -3.24
C ALA A 196 13.43 19.13 -4.53
N ALA A 197 14.09 19.97 -5.33
CA ALA A 197 14.58 19.61 -6.67
C ALA A 197 16.00 19.01 -6.71
N GLU A 198 16.82 19.22 -5.67
CA GLU A 198 18.27 18.89 -5.71
C GLU A 198 18.56 17.41 -6.06
N ASP A 199 17.76 16.48 -5.54
CA ASP A 199 17.91 15.03 -5.78
C ASP A 199 16.85 14.44 -6.73
N ALA A 200 16.07 15.29 -7.43
CA ALA A 200 14.91 14.85 -8.20
C ALA A 200 15.22 13.74 -9.22
N PRO A 201 16.30 13.80 -10.04
CA PRO A 201 16.61 12.73 -10.98
C PRO A 201 16.83 11.37 -10.32
N ALA A 202 17.51 11.32 -9.17
CA ALA A 202 17.79 10.08 -8.46
C ALA A 202 16.53 9.50 -7.81
N LEU A 203 15.67 10.35 -7.25
CA LEU A 203 14.39 9.92 -6.68
C LEU A 203 13.43 9.38 -7.75
N VAL A 204 13.38 10.04 -8.91
CA VAL A 204 12.62 9.57 -10.07
C VAL A 204 13.14 8.21 -10.53
N ALA A 205 14.44 8.07 -10.76
CA ALA A 205 15.02 6.79 -11.19
C ALA A 205 14.70 5.64 -10.21
N ARG A 206 14.77 5.89 -8.90
CA ARG A 206 14.43 4.90 -7.87
C ARG A 206 12.96 4.51 -7.87
N ALA A 207 12.04 5.44 -8.08
CA ALA A 207 10.60 5.16 -8.12
C ALA A 207 10.18 4.33 -9.35
N PHE A 208 10.95 4.40 -10.43
CA PHE A 208 10.79 3.55 -11.61
C PHE A 208 11.57 2.23 -11.53
N ALA A 209 12.45 2.06 -10.52
CA ALA A 209 13.24 0.85 -10.32
C ALA A 209 12.40 -0.26 -9.69
N GLY A 210 11.83 -1.15 -10.50
CA GLY A 210 11.04 -2.28 -10.02
C GLY A 210 10.05 -2.79 -11.06
N SER A 211 9.34 -3.86 -10.71
CA SER A 211 8.28 -4.38 -11.57
C SER A 211 7.14 -3.36 -11.71
N PRO A 212 6.63 -3.10 -12.94
CA PRO A 212 5.42 -2.30 -13.12
C PRO A 212 4.18 -2.93 -12.47
N THR A 213 4.20 -4.25 -12.22
CA THR A 213 3.08 -4.99 -11.63
C THR A 213 3.14 -5.08 -10.10
N ALA A 214 4.17 -4.49 -9.47
CA ALA A 214 4.20 -4.39 -8.02
C ALA A 214 3.04 -3.51 -7.53
N TRP A 215 2.39 -3.89 -6.44
CA TRP A 215 1.18 -3.20 -5.94
C TRP A 215 1.40 -1.71 -5.64
N SER A 216 2.64 -1.32 -5.31
CA SER A 216 3.05 0.05 -4.99
C SER A 216 3.60 0.83 -6.19
N ALA A 217 3.78 0.20 -7.36
CA ALA A 217 4.44 0.80 -8.51
C ALA A 217 3.69 2.02 -9.06
N ALA A 218 2.36 1.95 -9.16
CA ALA A 218 1.56 3.06 -9.67
C ALA A 218 1.67 4.31 -8.79
N TYR A 219 1.66 4.15 -7.46
CA TYR A 219 1.90 5.23 -6.50
C TYR A 219 3.28 5.88 -6.73
N ALA A 220 4.33 5.06 -6.78
CA ALA A 220 5.70 5.53 -6.93
C ALA A 220 5.92 6.28 -8.24
N ARG A 221 5.48 5.70 -9.36
CA ARG A 221 5.64 6.28 -10.69
C ARG A 221 4.85 7.56 -10.87
N ALA A 222 3.62 7.64 -10.35
CA ALA A 222 2.82 8.86 -10.41
C ALA A 222 3.45 9.99 -9.59
N ALA A 223 3.90 9.72 -8.36
CA ALA A 223 4.59 10.71 -7.54
C ALA A 223 5.92 11.17 -8.16
N ALA A 224 6.66 10.27 -8.78
CA ALA A 224 7.90 10.59 -9.49
C ALA A 224 7.67 11.40 -10.77
N ALA A 225 6.63 11.10 -11.53
CA ALA A 225 6.28 11.91 -12.70
C ALA A 225 5.88 13.34 -12.29
N GLU A 226 5.12 13.50 -11.20
CA GLU A 226 4.81 14.81 -10.62
C GLU A 226 6.07 15.54 -10.15
N LEU A 227 7.00 14.85 -9.46
CA LEU A 227 8.30 15.41 -9.08
C LEU A 227 9.10 15.88 -10.30
N ALA A 228 9.12 15.09 -11.38
CA ALA A 228 9.85 15.44 -12.60
C ALA A 228 9.33 16.75 -13.23
N VAL A 229 8.00 16.94 -13.23
CA VAL A 229 7.35 18.18 -13.69
C VAL A 229 7.73 19.35 -12.77
N VAL A 230 7.51 19.21 -11.47
CA VAL A 230 7.77 20.29 -10.49
C VAL A 230 9.24 20.71 -10.46
N ALA A 231 10.17 19.76 -10.66
CA ALA A 231 11.60 20.03 -10.71
C ALA A 231 12.09 20.50 -12.09
N GLY A 232 11.22 20.61 -13.10
CA GLY A 232 11.59 21.05 -14.45
C GLY A 232 12.59 20.11 -15.14
N LEU A 233 12.49 18.80 -14.90
CA LEU A 233 13.39 17.84 -15.54
C LEU A 233 13.12 17.78 -17.05
N PRO A 234 14.16 17.68 -17.90
CA PRO A 234 14.00 17.70 -19.36
C PRO A 234 13.16 16.53 -19.89
N ASP A 235 13.13 15.41 -19.17
CA ASP A 235 12.40 14.19 -19.55
C ASP A 235 11.03 14.06 -18.86
N ALA A 236 10.47 15.15 -18.29
CA ALA A 236 9.22 15.09 -17.51
C ALA A 236 8.05 14.46 -18.29
N ASP A 237 7.89 14.78 -19.57
CA ASP A 237 6.85 14.20 -20.44
C ASP A 237 7.01 12.68 -20.61
N ARG A 238 8.25 12.21 -20.71
CA ARG A 238 8.54 10.77 -20.80
C ARG A 238 8.14 10.05 -19.52
N HIS A 239 8.39 10.67 -18.36
CA HIS A 239 7.97 10.12 -17.07
C HIS A 239 6.45 10.12 -16.90
N LEU A 240 5.75 11.17 -17.35
CA LEU A 240 4.29 11.22 -17.37
C LEU A 240 3.67 10.13 -18.25
N ALA A 241 4.25 9.88 -19.43
CA ALA A 241 3.83 8.81 -20.33
C ALA A 241 4.05 7.42 -19.70
N ALA A 242 5.25 7.16 -19.17
CA ALA A 242 5.59 5.88 -18.55
C ALA A 242 4.77 5.59 -17.28
N ALA A 243 4.44 6.60 -16.48
CA ALA A 243 3.58 6.44 -15.31
C ALA A 243 2.13 6.10 -15.70
N ALA A 244 1.66 6.61 -16.84
CA ALA A 244 0.30 6.37 -17.34
C ALA A 244 0.03 4.90 -17.63
N GLU A 245 1.05 4.14 -18.06
CA GLU A 245 0.96 2.70 -18.33
C GLU A 245 0.53 1.88 -17.09
N THR A 246 0.87 2.36 -15.89
CA THR A 246 0.51 1.70 -14.61
C THR A 246 -0.70 2.32 -13.92
N ALA A 247 -1.13 3.51 -14.33
CA ALA A 247 -2.17 4.26 -13.63
C ALA A 247 -3.60 3.79 -13.93
N GLY A 248 -3.83 3.08 -15.03
CA GLY A 248 -5.17 2.59 -15.40
C GLY A 248 -5.79 1.63 -14.37
N GLU A 249 -4.95 0.96 -13.59
CA GLU A 249 -5.35 0.03 -12.53
C GLU A 249 -5.28 0.67 -11.14
N ASN A 250 -5.00 1.98 -11.02
CA ASN A 250 -4.88 2.68 -9.73
C ASN A 250 -5.48 4.10 -9.75
N ASP A 251 -6.61 4.28 -9.05
CA ASP A 251 -7.39 5.53 -9.09
C ASP A 251 -6.64 6.74 -8.50
N TRP A 252 -5.86 6.52 -7.43
CA TRP A 252 -5.04 7.58 -6.84
C TRP A 252 -3.95 8.06 -7.80
N ALA A 253 -3.27 7.12 -8.46
CA ALA A 253 -2.21 7.43 -9.42
C ALA A 253 -2.78 8.16 -10.64
N ALA A 254 -3.93 7.72 -11.15
CA ALA A 254 -4.64 8.38 -12.25
C ALA A 254 -4.97 9.84 -11.90
N ALA A 255 -5.49 10.10 -10.70
CA ALA A 255 -5.78 11.45 -10.23
C ALA A 255 -4.52 12.32 -10.10
N CYS A 256 -3.41 11.76 -9.60
CA CYS A 256 -2.14 12.48 -9.50
C CYS A 256 -1.56 12.85 -10.88
N LEU A 257 -1.63 11.96 -11.87
CA LEU A 257 -1.18 12.25 -13.22
C LEU A 257 -2.05 13.28 -13.93
N ALA A 258 -3.36 13.26 -13.71
CA ALA A 258 -4.26 14.29 -14.23
C ALA A 258 -3.87 15.69 -13.72
N ARG A 259 -3.58 15.81 -12.42
CA ARG A 259 -3.07 17.05 -11.81
C ARG A 259 -1.72 17.46 -12.39
N ALA A 260 -0.75 16.55 -12.49
CA ALA A 260 0.58 16.87 -12.98
C ALA A 260 0.57 17.34 -14.45
N ARG A 261 -0.28 16.74 -15.30
CA ARG A 261 -0.46 17.18 -16.70
C ARG A 261 -1.08 18.57 -16.81
N ALA A 262 -2.00 18.92 -15.92
CA ALA A 262 -2.56 20.27 -15.90
C ALA A 262 -1.48 21.31 -15.62
N VAL A 263 -0.56 21.03 -14.67
CA VAL A 263 0.56 21.92 -14.35
C VAL A 263 1.61 21.99 -15.47
N ALA A 264 1.86 20.89 -16.18
CA ALA A 264 2.83 20.86 -17.28
C ALA A 264 2.34 21.55 -18.56
N GLY A 265 1.01 21.72 -18.71
CA GLY A 265 0.39 22.37 -19.86
C GLY A 265 0.17 23.88 -19.71
N GLU A 266 0.52 24.45 -18.55
CA GLU A 266 0.60 25.90 -18.27
C GLU A 266 2.00 26.44 -18.55
#